data_AF-A0A292Q7P0-F1
#
_entry.id   AF-A0A292Q7P0-F1
#
_cell.length_a   1.000
_cell.length_b   1.000
_cell.length_c   1.000
_cell.angle_alpha   90.00
_cell.angle_beta   90.00
_cell.angle_gamma   90.00
#
_symmetry.space_group_name_H-M   'P 1'
#
loop_
_entity.id
_entity.type
_entity.pdbx_description
1 polymer ?
#
loop_
_entity_poly.entity_id
_entity_poly.type
_entity_poly.pdbx_seq_one_letter_code
_entity_poly.pdbx_strand_id
1 'polypeptide(L)'
;MADIFDPLLSLEEDYYQEGYAHGLSDGEKAGRIEGRVFGLEKGFEKFLELGKLQGRCSVWKARIKSSDALATTSATASHGTTGNFQITNPRAQRQIESLALLLIHPPFKNDEQSVEEVEETLKRGKGKGKVLVNMLNEKDEQSDGKAGSAVASGEESIEDAGRGARGAGRK
;
A
#
# COMPACT_ATOMS: atom_id res chain seq x y z
N MET A 1 65.55 -7.47 2.11
CA MET A 1 65.01 -6.25 2.72
C MET A 1 63.90 -5.81 1.79
N ALA A 2 62.64 -5.92 2.20
CA ALA A 2 61.52 -5.53 1.34
C ALA A 2 61.63 -4.03 1.02
N ASP A 3 61.37 -3.64 -0.22
CA ASP A 3 61.41 -2.25 -0.65
C ASP A 3 60.30 -1.46 0.06
N ILE A 4 60.63 -0.29 0.59
CA ILE A 4 59.69 0.58 1.30
C ILE A 4 58.62 1.18 0.38
N PHE A 5 58.86 1.19 -0.95
CA PHE A 5 57.90 1.68 -1.95
C PHE A 5 56.98 0.59 -2.53
N ASP A 6 57.20 -0.68 -2.18
CA ASP A 6 56.41 -1.80 -2.66
C ASP A 6 54.90 -1.66 -2.33
N PRO A 7 54.51 -1.21 -1.12
CA PRO A 7 53.10 -0.95 -0.81
C PRO A 7 52.51 0.28 -1.53
N LEU A 8 53.35 1.22 -1.99
CA LEU A 8 52.86 2.39 -2.74
C LEU A 8 52.40 1.99 -4.15
N LEU A 9 52.99 0.92 -4.70
CA LEU A 9 52.65 0.37 -6.00
C LEU A 9 51.32 -0.40 -5.97
N SER A 10 50.93 -0.96 -4.81
CA SER A 10 49.62 -1.64 -4.61
C SER A 10 48.51 -0.71 -4.12
N LEU A 11 48.85 0.51 -3.70
CA LEU A 11 47.93 1.43 -3.03
C LEU A 11 46.64 1.71 -3.82
N GLU A 12 46.74 1.80 -5.14
CA GLU A 12 45.57 1.99 -6.01
C GLU A 12 44.61 0.81 -5.90
N GLU A 13 45.11 -0.41 -6.05
CA GLU A 13 44.34 -1.64 -5.96
C GLU A 13 43.75 -1.82 -4.55
N ASP A 14 44.52 -1.50 -3.51
CA ASP A 14 44.08 -1.56 -2.11
C ASP A 14 42.87 -0.65 -1.87
N TYR A 15 42.92 0.61 -2.34
CA TYR A 15 41.79 1.55 -2.22
C TYR A 15 40.61 1.19 -3.12
N TYR A 16 40.83 0.59 -4.29
CA TYR A 16 39.73 0.07 -5.11
C TYR A 16 38.99 -1.06 -4.38
N GLN A 17 39.73 -2.02 -3.82
CA GLN A 17 39.14 -3.12 -3.07
C GLN A 17 38.43 -2.64 -1.81
N GLU A 18 39.01 -1.69 -1.09
CA GLU A 18 38.40 -1.06 0.08
C GLU A 18 37.10 -0.33 -0.29
N GLY A 19 37.14 0.51 -1.33
CA GLY A 19 35.95 1.22 -1.83
C GLY A 19 34.85 0.27 -2.30
N TYR A 20 35.22 -0.81 -3.01
CA TYR A 20 34.29 -1.85 -3.43
C TYR A 20 33.65 -2.57 -2.23
N ALA A 21 34.45 -2.97 -1.24
CA ALA A 21 33.96 -3.66 -0.05
C ALA A 21 33.02 -2.77 0.78
N HIS A 22 33.34 -1.48 0.92
CA HIS A 22 32.46 -0.51 1.56
C HIS A 22 31.17 -0.29 0.78
N GLY A 23 31.26 -0.06 -0.54
CA GLY A 23 30.09 0.11 -1.40
C GLY A 23 29.18 -1.11 -1.39
N LEU A 24 29.75 -2.33 -1.38
CA LEU A 24 28.99 -3.56 -1.28
C LEU A 24 28.30 -3.69 0.08
N SER A 25 29.03 -3.46 1.18
CA SER A 25 28.46 -3.55 2.54
C SER A 25 27.32 -2.54 2.76
N ASP A 26 27.49 -1.33 2.24
CA ASP A 26 26.47 -0.28 2.38
C ASP A 26 25.30 -0.52 1.43
N GLY A 27 25.56 -0.99 0.20
CA GLY A 27 24.52 -1.41 -0.74
C GLY A 27 23.65 -2.54 -0.20
N GLU A 28 24.25 -3.56 0.45
CA GLU A 28 23.51 -4.66 1.08
C GLU A 28 22.63 -4.19 2.24
N LYS A 29 23.11 -3.23 3.04
CA LYS A 29 22.33 -2.65 4.15
C LYS A 29 21.20 -1.79 3.60
N ALA A 30 21.52 -0.88 2.68
CA ALA A 30 20.56 0.03 2.06
C ALA A 30 19.46 -0.74 1.33
N GLY A 31 19.83 -1.70 0.47
CA GLY A 31 18.87 -2.50 -0.28
C GLY A 31 17.95 -3.34 0.62
N ARG A 32 18.46 -3.86 1.74
CA ARG A 32 17.63 -4.59 2.71
C ARG A 32 16.63 -3.67 3.44
N ILE A 33 17.04 -2.44 3.77
CA ILE A 33 16.17 -1.45 4.41
C ILE A 33 15.10 -0.99 3.42
N GLU A 34 15.52 -0.60 2.23
CA GLU A 34 14.64 -0.14 1.16
C GLU A 34 13.60 -1.20 0.77
N GLY A 35 14.03 -2.44 0.54
CA GLY A 35 13.13 -3.54 0.22
C GLY A 35 12.08 -3.79 1.32
N ARG A 36 12.44 -3.60 2.59
CA ARG A 36 11.49 -3.72 3.71
C ARG A 36 10.49 -2.56 3.73
N VAL A 37 10.96 -1.33 3.56
CA VAL A 37 10.11 -0.14 3.54
C VAL A 37 9.13 -0.21 2.37
N PHE A 38 9.62 -0.53 1.18
CA PHE A 38 8.81 -0.70 -0.01
C PHE A 38 7.75 -1.79 0.15
N GLY A 39 8.14 -2.95 0.69
CA GLY A 39 7.20 -4.05 0.98
C GLY A 39 6.10 -3.64 1.96
N LEU A 40 6.43 -2.88 3.01
CA LEU A 40 5.45 -2.37 3.97
C LEU A 40 4.50 -1.35 3.33
N GLU A 41 5.00 -0.41 2.53
CA GLU A 41 4.20 0.59 1.84
C GLU A 41 3.19 -0.08 0.90
N LYS A 42 3.67 -1.01 0.05
CA LYS A 42 2.81 -1.72 -0.90
C LYS A 42 1.85 -2.69 -0.23
N GLY A 43 2.26 -3.33 0.88
CA GLY A 43 1.34 -4.10 1.71
C GLY A 43 0.22 -3.21 2.23
N PHE A 44 0.56 -2.07 2.85
CA PHE A 44 -0.41 -1.15 3.41
C PHE A 44 -1.42 -0.63 2.37
N GLU A 45 -0.96 -0.23 1.18
CA GLU A 45 -1.84 0.18 0.08
C GLU A 45 -2.90 -0.89 -0.25
N LYS A 46 -2.49 -2.15 -0.43
CA LYS A 46 -3.39 -3.27 -0.74
C LYS A 46 -4.39 -3.53 0.38
N PHE A 47 -3.91 -3.56 1.64
CA PHE A 47 -4.77 -3.80 2.81
C PHE A 47 -5.72 -2.64 3.10
N LEU A 48 -5.32 -1.40 2.79
CA LEU A 48 -6.19 -0.23 2.91
C LEU A 48 -7.39 -0.33 1.96
N GLU A 49 -7.16 -0.73 0.70
CA GLU A 49 -8.25 -0.97 -0.25
C GLU A 49 -9.16 -2.12 0.18
N LEU A 50 -8.56 -3.19 0.71
CA LEU A 50 -9.31 -4.33 1.25
C LEU A 50 -10.18 -3.91 2.45
N GLY A 51 -9.64 -3.10 3.35
CA GLY A 51 -10.35 -2.54 4.50
C GLY A 51 -11.51 -1.63 4.10
N LYS A 52 -11.34 -0.80 3.07
CA LYS A 52 -12.44 0.00 2.49
C LYS A 52 -13.58 -0.90 2.00
N LEU A 53 -13.24 -1.98 1.29
CA LEU A 53 -14.23 -2.94 0.80
C LEU A 53 -14.92 -3.68 1.96
N GLN A 54 -14.17 -4.07 2.99
CA GLN A 54 -14.71 -4.70 4.20
C GLN A 54 -15.67 -3.76 4.96
N GLY A 55 -15.33 -2.47 5.07
CA GLY A 55 -16.20 -1.45 5.66
C GLY A 55 -17.53 -1.33 4.92
N ARG A 56 -17.49 -1.23 3.59
CA ARG A 56 -18.72 -1.23 2.75
C ARG A 56 -19.54 -2.50 2.95
N CYS A 57 -18.89 -3.66 2.96
CA CYS A 57 -19.55 -4.93 3.22
C CYS A 57 -20.25 -4.96 4.58
N SER A 58 -19.61 -4.43 5.63
CA SER A 58 -20.18 -4.36 6.98
C SER A 58 -21.45 -3.50 7.01
N VAL A 59 -21.41 -2.33 6.36
CA VAL A 59 -22.57 -1.44 6.23
C VAL A 59 -23.70 -2.12 5.47
N TRP A 60 -23.42 -2.75 4.33
CA TRP A 60 -24.44 -3.48 3.57
C TRP A 60 -25.03 -4.63 4.39
N LYS A 61 -24.21 -5.37 5.14
CA LYS A 61 -24.67 -6.47 6.02
C LYS A 61 -25.57 -5.96 7.15
N ALA A 62 -25.28 -4.80 7.71
CA ALA A 62 -26.13 -4.17 8.74
C ALA A 62 -27.51 -3.77 8.17
N ARG A 63 -27.56 -3.27 6.93
CA ARG A 63 -28.80 -2.88 6.23
C ARG A 63 -29.69 -4.04 5.79
N ILE A 64 -29.20 -5.29 5.86
CA ILE A 64 -30.04 -6.49 5.68
C ILE A 64 -30.84 -6.78 6.97
N LYS A 65 -30.19 -6.61 8.13
CA LYS A 65 -30.74 -7.01 9.45
C LYS A 65 -31.66 -5.97 10.10
N SER A 66 -31.66 -4.73 9.62
CA SER A 66 -32.42 -3.61 10.20
C SER A 66 -33.94 -3.74 10.13
N SER A 67 -34.48 -4.85 9.60
CA SER A 67 -35.92 -5.15 9.56
C SER A 67 -36.58 -5.30 10.93
N ASP A 68 -35.83 -5.63 11.98
CA ASP A 68 -36.42 -6.11 13.24
C ASP A 68 -36.25 -5.14 14.42
N ALA A 69 -35.45 -4.07 14.26
CA ALA A 69 -35.06 -3.19 15.37
C ALA A 69 -35.73 -1.81 15.38
N LEU A 70 -36.54 -1.47 14.38
CA LEU A 70 -37.21 -0.16 14.32
C LEU A 70 -38.59 -0.20 15.00
N ALA A 71 -38.59 -0.43 16.32
CA ALA A 71 -39.72 -0.10 17.18
C ALA A 71 -39.33 0.56 18.51
N THR A 72 -38.05 0.64 18.87
CA THR A 72 -37.66 1.26 20.15
C THR A 72 -36.38 2.07 20.02
N THR A 73 -36.52 3.36 20.31
CA THR A 73 -35.48 4.36 20.65
C THR A 73 -34.60 4.92 19.52
N SER A 74 -35.08 6.01 18.94
CA SER A 74 -34.25 7.10 18.42
C SER A 74 -33.55 7.82 19.57
N ALA A 75 -32.22 8.02 19.52
CA ALA A 75 -31.55 9.31 19.74
C ALA A 75 -30.01 9.17 19.85
N THR A 76 -29.32 10.17 19.28
CA THR A 76 -27.89 10.55 19.40
C THR A 76 -26.84 9.76 18.62
N ALA A 77 -26.70 10.07 17.33
CA ALA A 77 -25.42 10.49 16.72
C ALA A 77 -25.67 11.07 15.31
N SER A 78 -25.50 12.38 15.18
CA SER A 78 -25.53 13.13 13.94
C SER A 78 -24.16 13.11 13.28
N HIS A 79 -24.02 12.44 12.13
CA HIS A 79 -23.21 12.87 10.97
C HIS A 79 -23.55 11.98 9.76
N GLY A 80 -24.13 12.58 8.72
CA GLY A 80 -24.32 11.95 7.41
C GLY A 80 -25.66 11.25 7.23
N THR A 81 -26.67 11.99 6.77
CA THR A 81 -27.95 11.48 6.28
C THR A 81 -27.74 10.56 5.07
N THR A 82 -27.46 9.28 5.29
CA THR A 82 -27.70 8.24 4.27
C THR A 82 -28.97 7.52 4.69
N GLY A 83 -30.00 7.63 3.85
CA GLY A 83 -31.31 7.07 4.12
C GLY A 83 -31.22 5.63 4.61
N ASN A 84 -32.05 5.31 5.60
CA ASN A 84 -32.19 3.98 6.18
C ASN A 84 -32.83 3.03 5.15
N PHE A 85 -32.14 2.77 4.02
CA PHE A 85 -32.60 1.88 2.96
C PHE A 85 -32.27 0.44 3.34
N GLN A 86 -33.30 -0.39 3.38
CA GLN A 86 -33.19 -1.81 3.70
C GLN A 86 -32.90 -2.62 2.43
N ILE A 87 -31.89 -3.50 2.51
CA ILE A 87 -31.55 -4.38 1.40
C ILE A 87 -32.43 -5.63 1.45
N THR A 88 -33.57 -5.57 0.77
CA THR A 88 -34.55 -6.68 0.73
C THR A 88 -34.24 -7.70 -0.37
N ASN A 89 -33.41 -7.35 -1.36
CA ASN A 89 -33.16 -8.21 -2.52
C ASN A 89 -32.36 -9.47 -2.13
N PRO A 90 -32.91 -10.69 -2.30
CA PRO A 90 -32.23 -11.94 -1.89
C PRO A 90 -30.97 -12.24 -2.69
N ARG A 91 -30.87 -11.74 -3.93
CA ARG A 91 -29.66 -11.87 -4.76
C ARG A 91 -28.53 -11.01 -4.22
N ALA A 92 -28.84 -9.78 -3.81
CA ALA A 92 -27.86 -8.89 -3.19
C ALA A 92 -27.38 -9.45 -1.85
N GLN A 93 -28.29 -10.01 -1.05
CA GLN A 93 -27.95 -10.65 0.24
C GLN A 93 -26.93 -11.79 0.08
N ARG A 94 -27.18 -12.74 -0.84
CA ARG A 94 -26.23 -13.83 -1.13
C ARG A 94 -24.87 -13.31 -1.62
N GLN A 95 -24.88 -12.27 -2.43
CA GLN A 95 -23.65 -11.66 -2.93
C GLN A 95 -22.87 -10.93 -1.83
N ILE A 96 -23.56 -10.27 -0.89
CA ILE A 96 -22.97 -9.64 0.30
C ILE A 96 -22.37 -10.72 1.21
N GLU A 97 -23.05 -11.84 1.45
CA GLU A 97 -22.50 -12.96 2.22
C GLU A 97 -21.27 -13.57 1.55
N SER A 98 -21.33 -13.77 0.23
CA SER A 98 -20.19 -14.28 -0.54
C SER A 98 -19.00 -13.31 -0.55
N LEU A 99 -19.24 -12.01 -0.53
CA LEU A 99 -18.19 -11.00 -0.39
C LEU A 99 -17.67 -10.94 1.05
N ALA A 100 -18.54 -11.05 2.05
CA ALA A 100 -18.14 -11.11 3.45
C ALA A 100 -17.20 -12.28 3.70
N LEU A 101 -17.57 -13.49 3.28
CA LEU A 101 -16.75 -14.71 3.42
C LEU A 101 -15.37 -14.57 2.78
N LEU A 102 -15.29 -13.94 1.61
CA LEU A 102 -14.03 -13.70 0.91
C LEU A 102 -13.08 -12.78 1.70
N LEU A 103 -13.63 -11.89 2.54
CA LEU A 103 -12.87 -10.86 3.27
C LEU A 103 -12.57 -11.22 4.73
N ILE A 104 -12.97 -12.41 5.21
CA ILE A 104 -12.92 -12.73 6.65
C ILE A 104 -11.47 -12.81 7.17
N HIS A 105 -10.57 -13.51 6.47
CA HIS A 105 -9.18 -13.70 6.91
C HIS A 105 -8.19 -13.70 5.74
N PRO A 106 -7.78 -12.52 5.26
CA PRO A 106 -6.64 -12.40 4.34
C PRO A 106 -5.34 -12.78 5.07
N PRO A 107 -4.39 -13.48 4.43
CA PRO A 107 -3.12 -13.83 5.06
C PRO A 107 -2.25 -12.58 5.28
N PHE A 108 -1.57 -12.51 6.42
CA PHE A 108 -0.72 -11.36 6.82
C PHE A 108 0.79 -11.65 6.69
N LYS A 109 1.15 -12.72 5.97
CA LYS A 109 2.55 -13.08 5.71
C LYS A 109 3.00 -12.47 4.39
N ASN A 110 4.28 -12.12 4.32
CA ASN A 110 4.90 -11.57 3.09
C ASN A 110 5.58 -12.66 2.25
N ASP A 111 5.02 -13.87 2.26
CA ASP A 111 5.44 -14.97 1.39
C ASP A 111 4.75 -14.79 0.02
N GLU A 112 5.40 -15.19 -1.07
CA GLU A 112 4.89 -15.00 -2.44
C GLU A 112 3.45 -15.53 -2.61
N GLN A 113 3.17 -16.72 -2.08
CA GLN A 113 1.84 -17.33 -2.10
C GLN A 113 0.80 -16.50 -1.34
N SER A 114 1.15 -15.98 -0.16
CA SER A 114 0.23 -15.17 0.65
C SER A 114 -0.07 -13.82 -0.01
N VAL A 115 0.93 -13.21 -0.66
CA VAL A 115 0.74 -11.96 -1.41
C VAL A 115 -0.21 -12.19 -2.59
N GLU A 116 -0.01 -13.27 -3.34
CA GLU A 116 -0.87 -13.63 -4.48
C GLU A 116 -2.32 -13.89 -4.04
N GLU A 117 -2.52 -14.60 -2.93
CA GLU A 117 -3.86 -14.81 -2.35
C GLU A 117 -4.55 -13.49 -2.01
N VAL A 118 -3.86 -12.56 -1.34
CA VAL A 118 -4.41 -11.23 -1.02
C VAL A 118 -4.76 -10.47 -2.30
N GLU A 119 -3.91 -10.49 -3.33
CA GLU A 119 -4.20 -9.83 -4.60
C GLU A 119 -5.40 -10.44 -5.32
N GLU A 120 -5.54 -11.76 -5.30
CA GLU A 120 -6.68 -12.44 -5.90
C GLU A 120 -7.97 -12.11 -5.14
N THR A 121 -7.94 -12.14 -3.80
CA THR A 121 -9.08 -11.75 -2.97
C THR A 121 -9.48 -10.29 -3.21
N LEU A 122 -8.51 -9.39 -3.36
CA LEU A 122 -8.75 -7.98 -3.65
C LEU A 122 -9.37 -7.78 -5.04
N LYS A 123 -8.84 -8.45 -6.08
CA LYS A 123 -9.37 -8.38 -7.45
C LYS A 123 -10.81 -8.90 -7.50
N ARG A 124 -11.05 -10.07 -6.90
CA ARG A 124 -12.39 -10.69 -6.84
C ARG A 124 -13.34 -9.83 -5.99
N GLY A 125 -12.85 -9.29 -4.89
CA GLY A 125 -13.56 -8.38 -4.00
C GLY A 125 -14.01 -7.09 -4.71
N LYS A 126 -13.09 -6.41 -5.41
CA LYS A 126 -13.39 -5.21 -6.22
C LYS A 126 -14.47 -5.49 -7.27
N GLY A 127 -14.37 -6.62 -7.99
CA GLY A 127 -15.37 -7.03 -8.97
C GLY A 127 -16.75 -7.22 -8.34
N LYS A 128 -16.83 -7.98 -7.23
CA LYS A 128 -18.08 -8.21 -6.50
C LYS A 128 -18.64 -6.91 -5.89
N GLY A 129 -17.78 -6.04 -5.38
CA GLY A 129 -18.16 -4.73 -4.82
C GLY A 129 -18.82 -3.85 -5.87
N LYS A 130 -18.21 -3.72 -7.05
CA LYS A 130 -18.80 -2.95 -8.17
C LYS A 130 -20.17 -3.46 -8.59
N VAL A 131 -20.34 -4.78 -8.63
CA VAL A 131 -21.65 -5.40 -8.90
C VAL A 131 -22.68 -4.99 -7.84
N LEU A 132 -22.30 -5.00 -6.56
CA LEU A 132 -23.20 -4.60 -5.47
C LEU A 132 -23.54 -3.11 -5.50
N VAL A 133 -22.58 -2.23 -5.78
CA VAL A 133 -22.82 -0.79 -5.95
C VAL A 133 -23.86 -0.54 -7.04
N ASN A 134 -23.69 -1.19 -8.19
CA ASN A 134 -24.63 -1.09 -9.30
C ASN A 134 -26.02 -1.67 -8.93
N MET A 135 -26.07 -2.78 -8.19
CA MET A 135 -27.33 -3.39 -7.74
C MET A 135 -28.07 -2.55 -6.70
N LEU A 136 -27.35 -1.80 -5.86
CA LEU A 136 -27.89 -0.96 -4.80
C LEU A 136 -28.10 0.49 -5.22
N ASN A 137 -27.69 0.85 -6.45
CA ASN A 137 -27.74 2.19 -7.01
C ASN A 137 -27.08 3.26 -6.11
N GLU A 138 -26.03 2.87 -5.38
CA GLU A 138 -25.21 3.80 -4.62
C GLU A 138 -24.34 4.59 -5.60
N LYS A 139 -24.29 5.92 -5.48
CA LYS A 139 -23.28 6.71 -6.19
C LYS A 139 -21.92 6.32 -5.62
N ASP A 140 -21.04 5.79 -6.46
CA ASP A 140 -19.63 5.63 -6.08
C ASP A 140 -19.04 7.05 -5.96
N GLU A 141 -18.98 7.56 -4.72
CA GLU A 141 -18.06 8.64 -4.40
C GLU A 141 -16.66 8.05 -4.53
N GLN A 142 -16.16 8.10 -5.76
CA GLN A 142 -14.79 7.78 -6.09
C GLN A 142 -13.96 8.86 -5.41
N SER A 143 -13.60 8.65 -4.15
CA SER A 143 -12.62 9.48 -3.47
C SER A 143 -11.31 9.29 -4.23
N ASP A 144 -11.04 10.24 -5.12
CA ASP A 144 -9.75 10.43 -5.73
C ASP A 144 -8.72 10.36 -4.60
N GLY A 145 -7.85 9.35 -4.64
CA GLY A 145 -6.92 8.99 -3.59
C GLY A 145 -5.79 9.99 -3.40
N LYS A 146 -6.03 11.28 -3.66
CA LYS A 146 -5.08 12.37 -3.46
C LYS A 146 -5.16 12.89 -2.03
N ALA A 147 -4.92 12.01 -1.06
CA ALA A 147 -4.63 12.37 0.31
C ALA A 147 -3.52 11.42 0.79
N GLY A 148 -2.26 11.81 0.56
CA GLY A 148 -1.12 11.10 1.16
C GLY A 148 0.25 11.22 0.49
N SER A 149 0.37 11.63 -0.78
CA SER A 149 1.69 11.88 -1.39
C SER A 149 2.08 13.35 -1.23
N ALA A 150 2.44 13.71 0.00
CA ALA A 150 3.22 14.89 0.33
C ALA A 150 4.24 14.49 1.40
N VAL A 151 5.05 13.48 1.08
CA VAL A 151 6.32 13.25 1.75
C VAL A 151 7.37 13.41 0.66
N ALA A 152 8.21 14.41 0.85
CA ALA A 152 9.25 14.85 -0.06
C ALA A 152 10.14 13.70 -0.54
N SER A 153 9.94 13.27 -1.78
CA SER A 153 10.95 12.55 -2.56
C SER A 153 11.83 13.60 -3.25
N GLY A 154 12.76 14.17 -2.49
CA GLY A 154 13.97 14.77 -3.06
C GLY A 154 14.83 13.63 -3.58
N GLU A 155 14.48 13.07 -4.73
CA GLU A 155 15.39 12.25 -5.52
C GLU A 155 16.42 13.19 -6.14
N GLU A 156 17.50 13.47 -5.40
CA GLU A 156 18.74 13.89 -6.03
C GLU A 156 19.25 12.68 -6.81
N SER A 157 18.95 12.70 -8.11
CA SER A 157 19.51 11.78 -9.09
C SER A 157 21.03 11.80 -8.98
N ILE A 158 21.61 10.63 -8.71
CA ILE A 158 23.06 10.40 -8.51
C ILE A 158 23.93 10.76 -9.73
N GLU A 159 23.32 11.19 -10.85
CA GLU A 159 24.03 11.58 -12.07
C GLU A 159 24.60 13.02 -12.05
N ASP A 160 24.26 13.86 -11.05
CA ASP A 160 24.67 15.29 -11.02
C ASP A 160 25.82 15.63 -10.05
N ALA A 161 26.50 14.64 -9.46
CA ALA A 161 27.64 14.88 -8.57
C ALA A 161 28.93 15.33 -9.30
N GLY A 162 28.95 15.31 -10.65
CA GLY A 162 30.17 15.50 -11.44
C GLY A 162 30.32 16.85 -12.15
N ARG A 163 29.32 17.76 -12.13
CA ARG A 163 29.31 18.95 -13.02
C ARG A 163 29.56 20.30 -12.35
N GLY A 164 29.84 20.35 -11.05
CA GLY A 164 29.84 21.59 -10.25
C GLY A 164 31.17 22.34 -10.05
N ALA A 165 32.31 21.93 -10.65
CA ALA A 165 33.61 22.54 -10.33
C ALA A 165 34.43 23.05 -11.53
N ARG A 166 33.79 23.40 -12.65
CA ARG A 166 34.46 24.06 -13.78
C ARG A 166 33.62 25.21 -14.31
N GLY A 167 33.80 26.41 -13.74
CA GLY A 167 33.23 27.62 -14.33
C GLY A 167 32.97 28.79 -13.41
N ALA A 168 33.81 29.08 -12.42
CA ALA A 168 33.80 30.40 -11.77
C ALA A 168 34.82 31.30 -12.48
N GLY A 169 34.38 31.92 -13.57
CA GLY A 169 35.11 32.98 -14.26
C GLY A 169 34.42 34.33 -14.07
N ARG A 170 35.24 35.33 -13.75
CA ARG A 170 35.08 36.79 -13.98
C ARG A 170 34.29 37.59 -12.93
N LYS A 171 35.03 38.40 -12.17
CA LYS A 171 35.09 39.86 -12.42
C LYS A 171 36.55 40.31 -12.40
#